data_AF-A0A7W1L2H3-F1
#
_entry.id   AF-A0A7W1L2H3-F1
#
_cell.length_a   1.000
_cell.length_b   1.000
_cell.length_c   1.000
_cell.angle_alpha   90.00
_cell.angle_beta   90.00
_cell.angle_gamma   90.00
#
_symmetry.space_group_name_H-M   'P 1'
#
loop_
_entity.id
_entity.type
_entity.pdbx_description
1 polymer ?
#
loop_
_entity_poly.entity_id
_entity_poly.type
_entity_poly.pdbx_seq_one_letter_code
_entity_poly.pdbx_strand_id
1 'polypeptide(L)'
;MTTLALIQSIGLVLRHPRNSLRVFLKGRNTTPAFSAWGARAFGANDGVLAFQRSFDENLKNCTWKPHRKYSVFTQYDQNFYLQQKDAFLHKYKCFYAVSKTISPRRIIELGTQAGSSADAYMSAAPGADYIGFDQFEDGVLRGLVHQVNGVPWHPQEVAKQLFRARGFKNYKLIKIDLRSMDKLPFSADFVVVDAAHDFANEYADLKLALTAKPSYVFVDDADHLTEAKPAIEKFLA
;
A
#
# COMPACT_ATOMS: atom_id res chain seq x y z
N MET A 1 31.83 -4.34 -8.26
CA MET A 1 30.87 -3.21 -8.27
C MET A 1 29.50 -3.80 -8.57
N THR A 2 28.72 -4.05 -7.53
CA THR A 2 27.44 -4.76 -7.61
C THR A 2 26.33 -3.73 -7.83
N THR A 3 25.61 -3.86 -8.94
CA THR A 3 24.52 -2.97 -9.35
C THR A 3 23.42 -2.99 -8.29
N LEU A 4 23.18 -1.85 -7.63
CA LEU A 4 22.03 -1.64 -6.74
C LEU A 4 20.74 -1.76 -7.58
N ALA A 5 19.91 -2.75 -7.26
CA ALA A 5 18.55 -2.84 -7.81
C ALA A 5 17.74 -1.65 -7.26
N LEU A 6 17.43 -0.70 -8.15
CA LEU A 6 16.59 0.45 -7.85
C LEU A 6 15.17 -0.06 -7.59
N ILE A 7 14.66 0.08 -6.36
CA ILE A 7 13.27 -0.26 -6.01
C ILE A 7 12.34 0.61 -6.88
N GLN A 8 11.80 0.01 -7.93
CA GLN A 8 10.71 0.53 -8.74
C GLN A 8 9.47 -0.24 -8.32
N SER A 9 8.65 0.33 -7.43
CA SER A 9 7.32 -0.20 -7.15
C SER A 9 6.32 0.96 -7.12
N ILE A 10 5.56 1.09 -8.21
CA ILE A 10 4.33 1.89 -8.22
C ILE A 10 3.19 0.90 -8.29
N GLY A 11 2.38 0.84 -7.23
CA GLY A 11 1.32 -0.13 -7.11
C GLY A 11 0.22 -0.01 -8.16
N LEU A 12 -0.48 -1.13 -8.34
CA LEU A 12 -1.52 -1.29 -9.36
C LEU A 12 -2.90 -0.92 -8.79
N VAL A 13 -3.70 -0.10 -9.49
CA VAL A 13 -5.05 0.32 -9.05
C VAL A 13 -6.17 -0.38 -9.84
N LEU A 14 -6.73 -1.47 -9.31
CA LEU A 14 -7.82 -2.19 -9.97
C LEU A 14 -9.20 -1.62 -9.63
N ARG A 15 -10.09 -1.43 -10.61
CA ARG A 15 -11.51 -1.07 -10.40
C ARG A 15 -12.43 -2.25 -10.69
N HIS A 16 -13.43 -2.49 -9.83
CA HIS A 16 -14.33 -3.65 -9.93
C HIS A 16 -15.31 -3.59 -11.14
N PRO A 17 -15.59 -4.71 -11.84
CA PRO A 17 -16.23 -4.78 -13.16
C PRO A 17 -17.72 -4.40 -13.28
N ARG A 18 -18.45 -4.01 -12.22
CA ARG A 18 -19.87 -3.61 -12.39
C ARG A 18 -20.06 -2.23 -13.01
N ASN A 19 -18.98 -1.46 -13.22
CA ASN A 19 -18.93 -0.23 -14.02
C ASN A 19 -17.50 -0.13 -14.61
N SER A 20 -17.33 -0.45 -15.89
CA SER A 20 -16.02 -0.67 -16.53
C SER A 20 -15.11 0.57 -16.56
N LEU A 21 -13.97 0.52 -15.84
CA LEU A 21 -12.74 1.27 -16.14
C LEU A 21 -11.54 0.75 -15.30
N ARG A 22 -10.45 0.26 -15.90
CA ARG A 22 -9.25 -0.27 -15.20
C ARG A 22 -8.11 0.76 -15.22
N VAL A 23 -7.44 1.05 -14.09
CA VAL A 23 -6.39 2.08 -14.03
C VAL A 23 -5.02 1.53 -13.63
N PHE A 24 -4.06 1.68 -14.54
CA PHE A 24 -2.64 1.42 -14.29
C PHE A 24 -1.95 2.76 -14.04
N LEU A 25 -1.22 2.90 -12.94
CA LEU A 25 -0.30 4.03 -12.76
C LEU A 25 1.08 3.64 -13.25
N LYS A 26 1.58 4.42 -14.23
CA LYS A 26 2.90 4.26 -14.83
C LYS A 26 3.94 5.08 -14.06
N GLY A 27 4.98 4.44 -13.54
CA GLY A 27 6.22 5.11 -13.16
C GLY A 27 7.00 5.61 -14.37
N ARG A 28 7.56 6.82 -14.30
CA ARG A 28 8.31 7.43 -15.42
C ARG A 28 9.63 6.73 -15.81
N ASN A 29 10.06 5.70 -15.08
CA ASN A 29 11.39 5.09 -15.26
C ASN A 29 11.41 3.58 -15.61
N THR A 30 10.30 2.97 -16.04
CA THR A 30 10.30 1.55 -16.42
C THR A 30 10.75 1.33 -17.88
N THR A 31 11.43 0.21 -18.10
CA THR A 31 11.91 -0.31 -19.40
C THR A 31 10.78 -0.40 -20.44
N PRO A 32 11.07 -0.28 -21.75
CA PRO A 32 10.05 -0.16 -22.82
C PRO A 32 8.98 -1.25 -22.85
N ALA A 33 9.25 -2.45 -22.33
CA ALA A 33 8.33 -3.58 -22.32
C ALA A 33 7.03 -3.34 -21.53
N PHE A 34 7.05 -2.52 -20.46
CA PHE A 34 5.86 -2.24 -19.66
C PHE A 34 4.88 -1.27 -20.36
N SER A 35 5.38 -0.46 -21.30
CA SER A 35 4.57 0.52 -22.04
C SER A 35 3.53 -0.13 -22.98
N ALA A 36 3.78 -1.36 -23.44
CA ALA A 36 2.93 -2.04 -24.41
C ALA A 36 1.69 -2.70 -23.78
N TRP A 37 1.75 -3.11 -22.50
CA TRP A 37 0.67 -3.86 -21.85
C TRP A 37 -0.51 -2.97 -21.46
N GLY A 38 -0.23 -1.82 -20.83
CA GLY A 38 -1.27 -0.84 -20.46
C GLY A 38 -1.92 -0.14 -21.66
N ALA A 39 -1.17 0.11 -22.73
CA ALA A 39 -1.68 0.84 -23.90
C ALA A 39 -2.51 -0.05 -24.85
N ARG A 40 -2.21 -1.35 -24.98
CA ARG A 40 -2.96 -2.26 -25.88
C ARG A 40 -4.24 -2.81 -25.25
N ALA A 41 -4.29 -3.01 -23.93
CA ALA A 41 -5.45 -3.62 -23.27
C ALA A 41 -6.55 -2.61 -22.89
N PHE A 42 -6.26 -1.31 -22.84
CA PHE A 42 -7.16 -0.31 -22.24
C PHE A 42 -7.32 0.95 -23.10
N GLY A 43 -7.55 0.76 -24.41
CA GLY A 43 -7.69 1.83 -25.42
C GLY A 43 -8.16 3.15 -24.79
N ALA A 44 -7.29 4.17 -24.85
CA ALA A 44 -7.30 5.38 -24.03
C ALA A 44 -8.71 5.81 -23.57
N ASN A 45 -9.15 5.29 -22.43
CA ASN A 45 -10.42 5.69 -21.87
C ASN A 45 -10.20 6.98 -21.07
N ASP A 46 -10.99 8.01 -21.34
CA ASP A 46 -10.88 9.35 -20.74
C ASP A 46 -10.76 9.30 -19.21
N GLY A 47 -11.42 8.34 -18.56
CA GLY A 47 -11.33 8.17 -17.11
C GLY A 47 -9.93 7.77 -16.62
N VAL A 48 -9.19 6.95 -17.37
CA VAL A 48 -7.82 6.53 -16.99
C VAL A 48 -6.87 7.71 -17.10
N LEU A 49 -6.98 8.46 -18.20
CA LEU A 49 -6.18 9.66 -18.41
C LEU A 49 -6.50 10.74 -17.38
N ALA A 50 -7.78 10.91 -17.03
CA ALA A 50 -8.19 11.83 -15.97
C ALA A 50 -7.60 11.44 -14.61
N PHE A 51 -7.69 10.16 -14.23
CA PHE A 51 -7.10 9.67 -12.99
C PHE A 51 -5.59 9.89 -12.97
N GLN A 52 -4.89 9.55 -14.05
CA GLN A 52 -3.43 9.72 -14.15
C GLN A 52 -3.02 11.19 -14.02
N ARG A 53 -3.74 12.12 -14.67
CA ARG A 53 -3.50 13.56 -14.53
C ARG A 53 -3.67 14.01 -13.08
N SER A 54 -4.77 13.63 -12.43
CA SER A 54 -5.01 13.97 -11.03
C SER A 54 -3.96 13.36 -10.09
N PHE A 55 -3.52 12.13 -10.33
CA PHE A 55 -2.43 11.51 -9.59
C PHE A 55 -1.11 12.26 -9.75
N ASP A 56 -0.70 12.55 -10.99
CA ASP A 56 0.55 13.28 -11.27
C ASP A 56 0.53 14.68 -10.61
N GLU A 57 -0.61 15.37 -10.66
CA GLU A 57 -0.80 16.66 -10.00
C GLU A 57 -0.72 16.55 -8.47
N ASN A 58 -1.41 15.57 -7.87
CA ASN A 58 -1.37 15.32 -6.44
C ASN A 58 0.03 14.93 -5.96
N LEU A 59 0.77 14.14 -6.74
CA LEU A 59 2.15 13.76 -6.44
C LEU A 59 3.10 14.97 -6.50
N LYS A 60 2.96 15.81 -7.53
CA LYS A 60 3.74 17.05 -7.68
C LYS A 60 3.49 18.01 -6.53
N ASN A 61 2.25 18.14 -6.08
CA ASN A 61 1.82 19.05 -5.02
C ASN A 61 1.87 18.42 -3.61
N CYS A 62 2.42 17.21 -3.47
CA CYS A 62 2.42 16.48 -2.22
C CYS A 62 3.29 17.16 -1.15
N THR A 63 2.65 17.56 -0.05
CA THR A 63 3.30 18.18 1.12
C THR A 63 3.54 17.19 2.27
N TRP A 64 3.13 15.93 2.11
CA TRP A 64 3.32 14.91 3.13
C TRP A 64 4.81 14.72 3.48
N LYS A 65 5.07 14.52 4.76
CA LYS A 65 6.39 14.24 5.33
C LYS A 65 6.23 13.11 6.36
N PRO A 66 7.20 12.20 6.48
CA PRO A 66 7.15 11.14 7.49
C PRO A 66 7.07 11.73 8.90
N HIS A 67 6.34 11.06 9.80
CA HIS A 67 6.29 11.47 11.19
C HIS A 67 7.65 11.32 11.87
N ARG A 68 8.13 12.38 12.54
CA ARG A 68 9.50 12.49 13.09
C ARG A 68 9.90 11.40 14.10
N LYS A 69 8.93 10.70 14.70
CA LYS A 69 9.17 9.69 15.77
C LYS A 69 8.72 8.28 15.42
N TYR A 70 7.82 8.12 14.45
CA TYR A 70 7.10 6.86 14.25
C TYR A 70 7.14 6.35 12.81
N SER A 71 7.82 7.06 11.91
CA SER A 71 8.04 6.59 10.54
C SER A 71 9.05 5.44 10.50
N VAL A 72 9.06 4.70 9.38
CA VAL A 72 10.11 3.70 9.08
C VAL A 72 11.55 4.19 9.30
N PHE A 73 11.83 5.48 9.09
CA PHE A 73 13.16 6.07 9.27
C PHE A 73 13.61 6.21 10.74
N THR A 74 12.75 5.87 11.69
CA THR A 74 13.03 5.91 13.13
C THR A 74 12.65 4.61 13.83
N GLN A 75 12.39 3.54 13.06
CA GLN A 75 12.05 2.21 13.56
C GLN A 75 13.33 1.35 13.73
N TYR A 76 13.19 0.13 14.25
CA TYR A 76 14.35 -0.70 14.63
C TYR A 76 15.26 -1.05 13.44
N ASP A 77 14.67 -1.17 12.26
CA ASP A 77 15.29 -1.44 10.95
C ASP A 77 15.58 -0.15 10.16
N GLN A 78 15.60 1.01 10.82
CA GLN A 78 15.83 2.32 10.19
C GLN A 78 17.05 2.36 9.25
N ASN A 79 18.10 1.58 9.53
CA ASN A 79 19.31 1.55 8.68
C ASN A 79 18.98 1.14 7.25
N PHE A 80 18.11 0.14 7.06
CA PHE A 80 17.66 -0.29 5.74
C PHE A 80 16.91 0.84 5.01
N TYR A 81 15.97 1.49 5.69
CA TYR A 81 15.21 2.59 5.11
C TYR A 81 16.05 3.84 4.85
N LEU A 82 17.01 4.15 5.73
CA LEU A 82 17.88 5.32 5.58
C LEU A 82 18.84 5.18 4.40
N GLN A 83 19.34 3.96 4.13
CA GLN A 83 20.14 3.67 2.93
C GLN A 83 19.36 3.93 1.63
N GLN A 84 18.03 3.86 1.67
CA GLN A 84 17.15 3.98 0.51
C GLN A 84 16.12 5.11 0.70
N LYS A 85 16.50 6.14 1.45
CA LYS A 85 15.57 7.15 1.98
C LYS A 85 14.72 7.82 0.90
N ASP A 86 15.34 8.24 -0.19
CA ASP A 86 14.64 8.95 -1.27
C ASP A 86 13.63 8.06 -2.00
N ALA A 87 13.94 6.77 -2.17
CA ALA A 87 13.03 5.80 -2.77
C ALA A 87 11.80 5.58 -1.87
N PHE A 88 12.00 5.36 -0.57
CA PHE A 88 10.88 5.22 0.37
C PHE A 88 10.06 6.51 0.52
N LEU A 89 10.71 7.68 0.55
CA LEU A 89 10.00 8.96 0.54
C LEU A 89 9.16 9.13 -0.72
N HIS A 90 9.66 8.71 -1.88
CA HIS A 90 8.89 8.72 -3.13
C HIS A 90 7.70 7.76 -3.05
N LYS A 91 7.92 6.51 -2.60
CA LYS A 91 6.88 5.49 -2.40
C LYS A 91 5.72 6.02 -1.55
N TYR A 92 6.00 6.55 -0.36
CA TYR A 92 4.94 7.09 0.51
C TYR A 92 4.28 8.36 -0.05
N LYS A 93 4.96 9.18 -0.85
CA LYS A 93 4.31 10.29 -1.56
C LYS A 93 3.36 9.80 -2.65
N CYS A 94 3.67 8.69 -3.32
CA CYS A 94 2.75 8.02 -4.24
C CYS A 94 1.53 7.47 -3.49
N PHE A 95 1.71 6.90 -2.30
CA PHE A 95 0.61 6.44 -1.44
C PHE A 95 -0.32 7.60 -1.04
N TYR A 96 0.26 8.74 -0.65
CA TYR A 96 -0.50 9.96 -0.42
C TYR A 96 -1.27 10.38 -1.68
N ALA A 97 -0.59 10.44 -2.83
CA ALA A 97 -1.19 10.91 -4.08
C ALA A 97 -2.34 10.00 -4.55
N VAL A 98 -2.22 8.68 -4.44
CA VAL A 98 -3.29 7.75 -4.83
C VAL A 98 -4.52 7.90 -3.94
N SER A 99 -4.34 7.98 -2.60
CA SER A 99 -5.46 8.22 -1.68
C SER A 99 -6.10 9.59 -1.92
N LYS A 100 -5.30 10.63 -2.24
CA LYS A 100 -5.82 11.96 -2.58
C LYS A 100 -6.67 11.93 -3.85
N THR A 101 -6.20 11.24 -4.88
CA THR A 101 -6.89 11.09 -6.17
C THR A 101 -8.20 10.31 -6.02
N ILE A 102 -8.19 9.22 -5.25
CA ILE A 102 -9.38 8.40 -5.02
C ILE A 102 -10.38 9.13 -4.10
N SER A 103 -9.88 9.88 -3.11
CA SER A 103 -10.67 10.49 -2.03
C SER A 103 -11.62 9.48 -1.37
N PRO A 104 -11.08 8.37 -0.83
CA PRO A 104 -11.88 7.26 -0.31
C PRO A 104 -12.69 7.67 0.91
N ARG A 105 -13.88 7.09 1.08
CA ARG A 105 -14.64 7.19 2.34
C ARG A 105 -14.17 6.15 3.34
N ARG A 106 -13.70 5.00 2.87
CA ARG A 106 -13.18 3.93 3.73
C ARG A 106 -12.01 3.21 3.08
N ILE A 107 -10.94 3.08 3.84
CA ILE A 107 -9.72 2.39 3.46
C ILE A 107 -9.64 1.10 4.28
N ILE A 108 -9.50 -0.04 3.61
CA ILE A 108 -9.04 -1.28 4.24
C ILE A 108 -7.60 -1.51 3.80
N GLU A 109 -6.72 -1.83 4.73
CA GLU A 109 -5.35 -2.25 4.42
C GLU A 109 -5.11 -3.65 4.97
N LEU A 110 -4.63 -4.54 4.09
CA LEU A 110 -4.15 -5.87 4.43
C LEU A 110 -2.64 -5.77 4.56
N GLY A 111 -2.09 -5.90 5.78
CA GLY A 111 -0.66 -5.68 6.04
C GLY A 111 -0.32 -4.29 6.56
N THR A 112 -0.95 -3.86 7.65
CA THR A 112 -0.73 -2.51 8.20
C THR A 112 0.63 -2.31 8.88
N GLN A 113 1.17 -3.37 9.48
CA GLN A 113 2.39 -3.38 10.28
C GLN A 113 2.44 -2.19 11.27
N ALA A 114 3.46 -1.33 11.22
CA ALA A 114 3.60 -0.17 12.08
C ALA A 114 2.88 1.10 11.57
N GLY A 115 2.13 1.01 10.46
CA GLY A 115 1.23 2.06 9.97
C GLY A 115 1.90 3.18 9.17
N SER A 116 3.09 2.96 8.60
CA SER A 116 3.78 4.00 7.80
C SER A 116 3.09 4.29 6.47
N SER A 117 2.54 3.27 5.81
CA SER A 117 1.68 3.41 4.63
C SER A 117 0.37 4.13 4.97
N ALA A 118 -0.29 3.68 6.04
CA ALA A 118 -1.49 4.30 6.60
C ALA A 118 -1.32 5.80 6.89
N ASP A 119 -0.17 6.22 7.42
CA ASP A 119 0.14 7.64 7.62
C ASP A 119 0.02 8.46 6.32
N ALA A 120 0.54 7.93 5.21
CA ALA A 120 0.43 8.59 3.91
C ALA A 120 -1.03 8.60 3.40
N TYR A 121 -1.72 7.47 3.43
CA TYR A 121 -3.09 7.36 2.96
C TYR A 121 -4.07 8.24 3.73
N MET A 122 -4.02 8.19 5.06
CA MET A 122 -4.91 8.95 5.95
C MET A 122 -4.58 10.44 5.96
N SER A 123 -3.31 10.83 5.77
CA SER A 123 -2.96 12.25 5.62
C SER A 123 -3.58 12.87 4.37
N ALA A 124 -3.76 12.10 3.30
CA ALA A 124 -4.40 12.56 2.07
C ALA A 124 -5.93 12.63 2.18
N ALA A 125 -6.52 11.73 2.98
CA ALA A 125 -7.95 11.57 3.19
C ALA A 125 -8.30 11.51 4.69
N PRO A 126 -8.14 12.63 5.45
CA PRO A 126 -8.25 12.62 6.91
C PRO A 126 -9.65 12.30 7.45
N GLY A 127 -10.68 12.36 6.60
CA GLY A 127 -12.06 11.99 6.93
C GLY A 127 -12.41 10.52 6.67
N ALA A 128 -11.51 9.75 6.03
CA ALA A 128 -11.78 8.36 5.71
C ALA A 128 -11.79 7.47 6.96
N ASP A 129 -12.67 6.47 6.98
CA ASP A 129 -12.60 5.38 7.95
C ASP A 129 -11.45 4.46 7.56
N TYR A 130 -10.42 4.31 8.40
CA TYR A 130 -9.30 3.41 8.14
C TYR A 130 -9.44 2.11 8.94
N ILE A 131 -9.27 0.96 8.29
CA ILE A 131 -9.28 -0.35 8.95
C ILE A 131 -8.05 -1.14 8.50
N GLY A 132 -7.09 -1.28 9.42
CA GLY A 132 -5.88 -2.04 9.20
C GLY A 132 -5.99 -3.46 9.75
N PHE A 133 -5.64 -4.45 8.94
CA PHE A 133 -5.55 -5.86 9.33
C PHE A 133 -4.10 -6.31 9.29
N ASP A 134 -3.63 -6.95 10.35
CA ASP A 134 -2.28 -7.50 10.43
C ASP A 134 -2.18 -8.54 11.55
N GLN A 135 -1.16 -9.40 11.54
CA GLN A 135 -0.81 -10.19 12.73
C GLN A 135 -0.19 -9.32 13.83
N PHE A 136 0.39 -8.17 13.45
CA PHE A 136 1.17 -7.28 14.32
C PHE A 136 2.25 -8.03 15.12
N GLU A 137 2.83 -9.04 14.48
CA GLU A 137 4.00 -9.76 14.97
C GLU A 137 5.25 -9.15 14.36
N ASP A 138 6.40 -9.34 15.01
CA ASP A 138 7.65 -8.80 14.51
C ASP A 138 8.11 -9.59 13.28
N GLY A 139 8.13 -8.92 12.13
CA GLY A 139 8.10 -9.51 10.79
C GLY A 139 9.30 -10.35 10.37
N VAL A 140 10.33 -10.50 11.21
CA VAL A 140 11.53 -11.26 10.82
C VAL A 140 11.45 -12.72 11.26
N LEU A 141 10.87 -13.02 12.42
CA LEU A 141 10.78 -14.38 12.97
C LEU A 141 9.55 -14.45 13.88
N ARG A 142 8.48 -15.12 13.43
CA ARG A 142 7.26 -15.40 14.23
C ARG A 142 7.67 -15.91 15.62
N GLY A 143 7.61 -15.03 16.64
CA GLY A 143 7.99 -15.35 18.02
C GLY A 143 9.19 -14.59 18.60
N LEU A 144 9.94 -13.80 17.83
CA LEU A 144 10.95 -12.90 18.38
C LEU A 144 10.37 -11.49 18.57
N VAL A 145 10.50 -10.97 19.79
CA VAL A 145 10.13 -9.60 20.12
C VAL A 145 11.39 -8.75 19.99
N HIS A 146 11.47 -7.86 18.99
CA HIS A 146 12.55 -6.89 18.96
C HIS A 146 12.41 -5.92 20.13
N GLN A 147 13.56 -5.46 20.62
CA GLN A 147 13.61 -4.49 21.70
C GLN A 147 14.39 -3.26 21.21
N VAL A 148 13.85 -2.08 21.50
CA VAL A 148 14.53 -0.80 21.30
C VAL A 148 14.82 -0.25 22.69
N ASN A 149 16.10 -0.14 23.06
CA ASN A 149 16.53 0.28 24.40
C ASN A 149 15.91 -0.55 25.54
N GLY A 150 15.80 -1.87 25.36
CA GLY A 150 15.22 -2.78 26.36
C GLY A 150 13.69 -2.77 26.43
N VAL A 151 13.00 -2.01 25.57
CA VAL A 151 11.54 -1.96 25.49
C VAL A 151 11.07 -2.78 24.28
N PRO A 152 10.15 -3.75 24.45
CA PRO A 152 9.50 -4.46 23.36
C PRO A 152 8.92 -3.51 22.30
N TRP A 153 9.29 -3.74 21.06
CA TRP A 153 8.75 -3.05 19.91
C TRP A 153 7.51 -3.80 19.42
N HIS A 154 6.37 -3.13 19.44
CA HIS A 154 5.09 -3.70 19.03
C HIS A 154 4.50 -2.87 17.88
N PRO A 155 4.45 -3.39 16.64
CA PRO A 155 4.01 -2.62 15.47
C PRO A 155 2.63 -1.98 15.67
N GLN A 156 1.69 -2.71 16.28
CA GLN A 156 0.35 -2.19 16.56
C GLN A 156 0.36 -0.96 17.47
N GLU A 157 1.21 -0.97 18.51
CA GLU A 157 1.32 0.16 19.44
C GLU A 157 2.01 1.36 18.79
N VAL A 158 3.02 1.11 17.95
CA VAL A 158 3.66 2.15 17.13
C VAL A 158 2.65 2.80 16.20
N ALA A 159 1.83 2.00 15.49
CA ALA A 159 0.77 2.50 14.63
C ALA A 159 -0.26 3.34 15.41
N LYS A 160 -0.72 2.87 16.59
CA LYS A 160 -1.62 3.65 17.46
C LYS A 160 -1.00 4.97 17.93
N GLN A 161 0.29 4.98 18.26
CA GLN A 161 1.00 6.20 18.67
C GLN A 161 1.15 7.18 17.50
N LEU A 162 1.48 6.68 16.32
CA LEU A 162 1.51 7.44 15.07
C LEU A 162 0.16 8.09 14.77
N PHE A 163 -0.91 7.31 14.79
CA PHE A 163 -2.25 7.81 14.48
C PHE A 163 -2.73 8.85 15.50
N ARG A 164 -2.44 8.63 16.79
CA ARG A 164 -2.69 9.63 17.85
C ARG A 164 -1.90 10.92 17.62
N ALA A 165 -0.62 10.82 17.30
CA ALA A 165 0.24 11.98 17.07
C ALA A 165 -0.13 12.77 15.82
N ARG A 166 -0.67 12.10 14.79
CA ARG A 166 -1.25 12.74 13.59
C ARG A 166 -2.64 13.33 13.83
N GLY A 167 -3.30 12.98 14.92
CA GLY A 167 -4.67 13.41 15.22
C GLY A 167 -5.75 12.65 14.43
N PHE A 168 -5.43 11.50 13.84
CA PHE A 168 -6.42 10.67 13.15
C PHE A 168 -7.47 10.14 14.13
N LYS A 169 -8.75 10.29 13.76
CA LYS A 169 -9.89 9.95 14.64
C LYS A 169 -10.59 8.66 14.25
N ASN A 170 -10.64 8.36 12.96
CA ASN A 170 -11.44 7.26 12.41
C ASN A 170 -10.51 6.11 11.99
N TYR A 171 -10.04 5.33 12.95
CA TYR A 171 -9.23 4.14 12.65
C TYR A 171 -9.59 2.94 13.52
N LYS A 172 -9.37 1.75 12.96
CA LYS A 172 -9.41 0.46 13.65
C LYS A 172 -8.22 -0.39 13.21
N LEU A 173 -7.53 -1.00 14.17
CA LEU A 173 -6.45 -1.96 13.91
C LEU A 173 -6.88 -3.33 14.44
N ILE A 174 -6.94 -4.34 13.58
CA ILE A 174 -7.46 -5.67 13.86
C ILE A 174 -6.33 -6.67 13.78
N LYS A 175 -5.96 -7.25 14.93
CA LYS A 175 -4.99 -8.33 14.98
C LYS A 175 -5.62 -9.63 14.48
N ILE A 176 -5.17 -10.15 13.34
CA ILE A 176 -5.68 -11.40 12.75
C ILE A 176 -4.67 -12.01 11.77
N ASP A 177 -4.71 -13.34 11.62
CA ASP A 177 -4.09 -14.02 10.48
C ASP A 177 -5.03 -13.95 9.27
N LEU A 178 -4.63 -13.26 8.20
CA LEU A 178 -5.43 -13.15 6.98
C LEU A 178 -5.71 -14.51 6.33
N ARG A 179 -4.93 -15.56 6.62
CA ARG A 179 -5.17 -16.94 6.15
C ARG A 179 -6.30 -17.64 6.90
N SER A 180 -6.73 -17.10 8.04
CA SER A 180 -7.91 -17.57 8.77
C SER A 180 -9.22 -16.94 8.30
N MET A 181 -9.17 -16.04 7.31
CA MET A 181 -10.31 -15.25 6.86
C MET A 181 -10.82 -15.71 5.49
N ASP A 182 -12.10 -16.06 5.43
CA ASP A 182 -12.79 -16.31 4.15
C ASP A 182 -13.32 -15.02 3.51
N LYS A 183 -13.61 -13.99 4.33
CA LYS A 183 -14.15 -12.71 3.89
C LYS A 183 -13.78 -11.57 4.84
N LEU A 184 -13.67 -10.36 4.30
CA LEU A 184 -13.54 -9.15 5.09
C LEU A 184 -14.87 -8.79 5.76
N PRO A 185 -14.87 -8.38 7.04
CA PRO A 185 -16.10 -8.05 7.77
C PRO A 185 -16.69 -6.68 7.39
N PHE A 186 -16.00 -5.89 6.57
CA PHE A 186 -16.41 -4.55 6.16
C PHE A 186 -16.30 -4.39 4.66
N SER A 187 -17.21 -3.62 4.07
CA SER A 187 -17.02 -3.09 2.71
C SER A 187 -16.15 -1.84 2.76
N ALA A 188 -15.37 -1.59 1.71
CA ALA A 188 -14.58 -0.38 1.53
C ALA A 188 -14.63 0.07 0.08
N ASP A 189 -14.42 1.36 -0.19
CA ASP A 189 -14.25 1.84 -1.57
C ASP A 189 -12.78 1.80 -2.01
N PHE A 190 -11.84 1.76 -1.06
CA PHE A 190 -10.42 1.57 -1.33
C PHE A 190 -9.83 0.45 -0.47
N VAL A 191 -9.23 -0.56 -1.10
CA VAL A 191 -8.52 -1.66 -0.43
C VAL A 191 -7.05 -1.63 -0.84
N VAL A 192 -6.15 -1.75 0.12
CA VAL A 192 -4.69 -1.84 -0.06
C VAL A 192 -4.27 -3.28 0.28
N VAL A 193 -3.49 -3.89 -0.61
CA VAL A 193 -2.87 -5.21 -0.43
C VAL A 193 -1.37 -5.01 -0.26
N ASP A 194 -0.87 -5.22 0.96
CA ASP A 194 0.51 -4.99 1.39
C ASP A 194 0.92 -6.00 2.49
N ALA A 195 0.37 -7.21 2.46
CA ALA A 195 0.48 -8.16 3.58
C ALA A 195 1.69 -9.08 3.47
N ALA A 196 1.80 -9.81 2.36
CA ALA A 196 2.82 -10.82 2.18
C ALA A 196 3.22 -10.86 0.72
N HIS A 197 4.52 -10.79 0.48
CA HIS A 197 5.06 -10.64 -0.85
C HIS A 197 5.44 -11.96 -1.49
N ASP A 198 4.81 -13.10 -1.17
CA ASP A 198 4.97 -14.33 -1.96
C ASP A 198 3.72 -14.61 -2.80
N PHE A 199 3.90 -15.36 -3.90
CA PHE A 199 2.83 -15.62 -4.86
C PHE A 199 1.54 -16.17 -4.24
N ALA A 200 1.64 -17.16 -3.34
CA ALA A 200 0.48 -17.86 -2.81
C ALA A 200 -0.30 -16.94 -1.87
N ASN A 201 0.41 -16.17 -1.06
CA ASN A 201 -0.20 -15.23 -0.15
C ASN A 201 -0.79 -14.01 -0.87
N GLU A 202 -0.04 -13.37 -1.77
CA GLU A 202 -0.53 -12.23 -2.56
C GLU A 202 -1.81 -12.60 -3.32
N TYR A 203 -1.84 -13.75 -3.99
CA TYR A 203 -3.02 -14.21 -4.71
C TYR A 203 -4.23 -14.45 -3.78
N ALA A 204 -3.99 -14.93 -2.56
CA ALA A 204 -5.04 -15.09 -1.56
C ALA A 204 -5.55 -13.73 -1.04
N ASP A 205 -4.65 -12.78 -0.82
CA ASP A 205 -4.97 -11.42 -0.37
C ASP A 205 -5.76 -10.64 -1.42
N LEU A 206 -5.44 -10.77 -2.71
CA LEU A 206 -6.23 -10.20 -3.81
C LEU A 206 -7.67 -10.73 -3.83
N LYS A 207 -7.86 -12.03 -3.60
CA LYS A 207 -9.21 -12.62 -3.49
C LYS A 207 -9.95 -12.11 -2.26
N LEU A 208 -9.27 -12.06 -1.11
CA LEU A 208 -9.85 -11.55 0.13
C LEU A 208 -10.25 -10.07 -0.01
N ALA A 209 -9.43 -9.25 -0.67
CA ALA A 209 -9.69 -7.85 -0.94
C ALA A 209 -11.01 -7.63 -1.71
N LEU A 210 -11.33 -8.47 -2.70
CA LEU A 210 -12.59 -8.37 -3.45
C LEU A 210 -13.84 -8.61 -2.60
N THR A 211 -13.73 -9.35 -1.49
CA THR A 211 -14.88 -9.59 -0.60
C THR A 211 -15.39 -8.31 0.05
N ALA A 212 -14.56 -7.26 0.14
CA ALA A 212 -14.95 -5.92 0.60
C ALA A 212 -15.68 -5.08 -0.47
N LYS A 213 -15.90 -5.62 -1.67
CA LYS A 213 -16.56 -4.93 -2.81
C LYS A 213 -15.91 -3.56 -3.14
N PRO A 214 -14.57 -3.51 -3.31
CA PRO A 214 -13.84 -2.26 -3.54
C PRO A 214 -14.25 -1.56 -4.83
N SER A 215 -14.21 -0.22 -4.80
CA SER A 215 -14.13 0.56 -6.04
C SER A 215 -12.71 0.54 -6.58
N TYR A 216 -11.71 0.54 -5.70
CA TYR A 216 -10.29 0.54 -6.03
C TYR A 216 -9.53 -0.46 -5.16
N VAL A 217 -8.65 -1.24 -5.76
CA VAL A 217 -7.65 -2.09 -5.07
C VAL A 217 -6.27 -1.58 -5.44
N PHE A 218 -5.45 -1.21 -4.47
CA PHE A 218 -4.03 -0.92 -4.65
C PHE A 218 -3.20 -2.09 -4.17
N VAL A 219 -2.21 -2.50 -4.96
CA VAL A 219 -1.30 -3.60 -4.63
C VAL A 219 0.10 -3.04 -4.46
N ASP A 220 0.68 -3.17 -3.26
CA ASP A 220 2.06 -2.75 -3.03
C ASP A 220 3.05 -3.72 -3.69
N ASP A 221 4.22 -3.21 -4.06
CA ASP A 221 5.29 -3.97 -4.71
C ASP A 221 4.85 -4.81 -5.93
N ALA A 222 3.82 -4.34 -6.65
CA ALA A 222 3.22 -4.99 -7.82
C ALA A 222 4.22 -5.30 -8.96
N ASP A 223 5.37 -4.64 -8.98
CA ASP A 223 6.44 -4.86 -9.96
C ASP A 223 7.40 -5.99 -9.56
N HIS A 224 7.24 -6.62 -8.39
CA HIS A 224 8.11 -7.68 -7.91
C HIS A 224 7.98 -8.94 -8.80
N LEU A 225 9.00 -9.15 -9.64
CA LEU A 225 8.93 -10.08 -10.78
C LEU A 225 8.74 -11.55 -10.39
N THR A 226 9.20 -11.94 -9.21
CA THR A 226 9.19 -13.35 -8.76
C THR A 226 7.97 -13.71 -7.94
N GLU A 227 7.22 -12.71 -7.45
CA GLU A 227 6.21 -12.97 -6.43
C GLU A 227 4.90 -12.23 -6.71
N ALA A 228 4.81 -10.92 -6.40
CA ALA A 228 3.57 -10.16 -6.50
C ALA A 228 3.07 -10.09 -7.95
N LYS A 229 3.96 -9.82 -8.91
CA LYS A 229 3.58 -9.67 -10.31
C LYS A 229 2.93 -10.92 -10.90
N PRO A 230 3.52 -12.13 -10.81
CA PRO A 230 2.86 -13.34 -11.27
C PRO A 230 1.50 -13.61 -10.59
N ALA A 231 1.35 -13.28 -9.31
CA ALA A 231 0.08 -13.43 -8.60
C ALA A 231 -1.02 -12.52 -9.17
N ILE A 232 -0.68 -11.25 -9.41
CA ILE A 232 -1.55 -10.26 -10.06
C ILE A 232 -1.94 -10.72 -11.47
N GLU A 233 -0.97 -11.17 -12.27
CA GLU A 233 -1.22 -11.64 -13.64
C GLU A 233 -2.18 -12.83 -13.65
N LYS A 234 -1.97 -13.81 -12.76
CA LYS A 234 -2.90 -14.94 -12.62
C LYS A 234 -4.28 -14.52 -12.13
N PHE A 235 -4.37 -13.51 -11.27
CA PHE A 235 -5.63 -13.00 -10.75
C PHE A 235 -6.47 -12.27 -11.79
N LEU A 236 -5.82 -11.65 -12.77
CA LEU A 236 -6.47 -10.88 -13.84
C LEU A 236 -6.84 -11.71 -15.09
N ALA A 237 -6.30 -12.91 -15.21
CA ALA A 237 -6.57 -13.86 -16.30
C ALA A 237 -7.93 -14.54 -16.15
#